data_AF-A0A7D6DI55-F1
#
_entry.id   AF-A0A7D6DI55-F1
#
_cell.length_a   1.000
_cell.length_b   1.000
_cell.length_c   1.000
_cell.angle_alpha   90.00
_cell.angle_beta   90.00
_cell.angle_gamma   90.00
#
_symmetry.space_group_name_H-M   'P 1'
#
loop_
_entity.id
_entity.type
_entity.pdbx_description
1 polymer ?
#
loop_
_entity_poly.entity_id
_entity_poly.type
_entity_poly.pdbx_seq_one_letter_code
_entity_poly.pdbx_strand_id
1 'polypeptide(L)' 'MFCVIYCSAKKEQTYLFVEKKDNFSRVPKPLLQQFGTPRLVMTLSLTDQKKLANADIDRVKR' A
#
# COMPACT_ATOMS: atom_id res chain seq x y z
N MET A 1 -1.66 9.34 11.24
CA MET A 1 -1.86 7.92 10.84
C MET A 1 -0.71 7.53 9.91
N PHE A 2 -0.12 6.34 10.08
CA PHE A 2 0.97 5.89 9.23
C PHE A 2 0.41 5.07 8.07
N CYS A 3 1.00 5.22 6.89
CA CYS A 3 0.75 4.40 5.71
C CYS A 3 2.05 3.73 5.31
N VAL A 4 1.98 2.44 5.07
CA VAL A 4 3.08 1.63 4.60
C VAL A 4 2.82 1.29 3.14
N ILE A 5 3.81 1.55 2.30
CA ILE A 5 3.73 1.36 0.86
C ILE A 5 4.56 0.14 0.50
N TYR A 6 3.91 -0.83 -0.14
CA TYR A 6 4.55 -2.01 -0.70
C TYR A 6 4.48 -1.97 -2.22
N CYS A 7 5.52 -2.40 -2.91
CA CYS A 7 5.48 -2.65 -4.35
C CYS A 7 5.41 -4.15 -4.63
N SER A 8 4.81 -4.51 -5.76
CA SER A 8 4.85 -5.89 -6.24
C SER A 8 6.22 -6.18 -6.84
N ALA A 9 6.80 -7.34 -6.48
CA ALA A 9 8.01 -7.83 -7.13
C ALA A 9 7.74 -8.40 -8.55
N LYS A 10 6.47 -8.69 -8.88
CA LYS A 10 6.07 -9.30 -10.16
C LYS A 10 5.47 -8.32 -11.16
N LYS A 11 4.81 -7.26 -10.67
CA LYS A 11 4.18 -6.24 -11.53
C LYS A 11 4.78 -4.88 -11.25
N GLU A 12 5.45 -4.34 -12.26
CA GLU A 12 5.89 -2.96 -12.24
C GLU A 12 4.68 -2.02 -12.12
N GLN A 13 4.87 -0.87 -11.47
CA GLN A 13 3.82 0.13 -11.21
C GLN A 13 2.63 -0.31 -10.33
N THR A 14 2.70 -1.48 -9.67
CA THR A 14 1.65 -1.93 -8.74
C THR A 14 2.06 -1.69 -7.29
N TYR A 15 1.26 -0.90 -6.57
CA TYR A 15 1.52 -0.52 -5.17
C TYR A 15 0.35 -0.89 -4.25
N LEU A 16 0.68 -1.38 -3.06
CA LEU A 16 -0.24 -1.66 -1.98
C LEU A 16 -0.02 -0.65 -0.86
N PHE A 17 -1.09 0.03 -0.46
CA PHE A 17 -1.11 0.99 0.63
C PHE A 17 -1.81 0.35 1.81
N VAL A 18 -1.12 0.20 2.93
CA VAL A 18 -1.68 -0.38 4.15
C VAL A 18 -1.44 0.54 5.34
N GLU A 19 -2.40 0.62 6.25
CA GLU A 19 -2.34 1.43 7.47
C GLU A 19 -1.32 0.91 8.51
N LYS A 20 -0.97 -0.37 8.43
CA LYS A 20 -0.02 -1.05 9.33
C LYS A 20 0.89 -1.96 8.53
N LYS A 21 2.17 -2.01 8.94
CA LYS A 21 3.14 -2.97 8.43
C LYS A 21 2.59 -4.39 8.62
N ASP A 22 2.68 -5.20 7.58
CA ASP A 22 2.18 -6.59 7.53
C ASP A 22 0.66 -6.79 7.68
N ASN A 23 -0.13 -5.71 7.74
CA ASN A 23 -1.59 -5.85 7.80
C ASN A 23 -2.20 -5.93 6.39
N PHE A 24 -2.20 -7.14 5.84
CA PHE A 24 -2.86 -7.44 4.55
C PHE A 24 -4.29 -7.96 4.72
N SER A 25 -4.88 -7.86 5.92
CA SER A 25 -6.21 -8.41 6.22
C SER A 25 -7.33 -7.85 5.33
N ARG A 26 -7.17 -6.62 4.85
CA ARG A 26 -8.12 -5.98 3.92
C ARG A 26 -7.87 -6.34 2.45
N VAL A 27 -6.77 -7.03 2.14
CA VAL A 27 -6.40 -7.40 0.77
C VAL A 27 -6.95 -8.79 0.47
N PRO A 28 -7.79 -8.95 -0.57
CA PRO A 28 -8.28 -10.26 -0.96
C PRO A 28 -7.12 -11.19 -1.35
N LYS A 29 -7.13 -12.43 -0.86
CA LYS A 29 -6.17 -13.49 -1.23
C LYS A 29 -5.87 -13.58 -2.74
N PRO A 30 -6.85 -13.54 -3.67
CA PRO A 30 -6.54 -13.60 -5.11
C PRO A 30 -5.75 -12.39 -5.59
N LEU A 31 -6.00 -11.21 -5.02
CA LEU A 31 -5.27 -9.98 -5.34
C LEU A 31 -3.84 -10.04 -4.79
N LEU A 32 -3.68 -10.54 -3.56
CA LEU A 32 -2.37 -10.76 -2.95
C LEU A 32 -1.55 -11.81 -3.71
N GLN A 33 -2.17 -12.88 -4.19
CA GLN A 33 -1.51 -13.88 -5.04
C GLN A 33 -1.03 -13.30 -6.37
N GLN A 34 -1.83 -12.44 -7.01
CA GLN A 34 -1.40 -11.71 -8.20
C GLN A 34 -0.31 -10.67 -7.89
N PHE A 35 -0.35 -10.08 -6.70
CA PHE A 35 0.67 -9.13 -6.22
C PHE A 35 2.01 -9.82 -5.92
N GLY A 36 1.98 -11.11 -5.57
CA GLY A 36 3.16 -11.88 -5.23
C GLY A 36 3.77 -11.42 -3.89
N THR A 37 5.10 -11.37 -3.82
CA THR A 37 5.81 -10.96 -2.61
C THR A 37 5.80 -9.43 -2.47
N PRO A 38 5.12 -8.86 -1.48
CA PRO A 38 5.10 -7.41 -1.29
C PRO A 38 6.45 -6.95 -0.73
N ARG A 39 7.11 -6.03 -1.44
CA ARG A 39 8.38 -5.44 -1.00
C ARG A 39 8.10 -4.07 -0.39
N LEU A 40 8.52 -3.89 0.87
CA LEU A 40 8.42 -2.60 1.55
C LEU A 40 9.25 -1.57 0.78
N VAL A 41 8.58 -0.52 0.29
CA VAL A 41 9.25 0.59 -0.39
C VAL A 41 9.54 1.71 0.60
N MET A 42 8.49 2.17 1.29
CA MET A 42 8.58 3.31 2.20
C MET A 42 7.40 3.35 3.17
N THR A 43 7.60 4.01 4.29
CA THR A 43 6.56 4.34 5.28
C THR A 43 6.31 5.84 5.27
N LEU A 44 5.07 6.24 5.08
CA LEU A 44 4.62 7.61 4.91
C LEU A 44 3.68 8.00 6.06
N SER A 45 3.93 9.16 6.66
CA SER A 45 3.07 9.71 7.70
C SER A 45 1.98 10.57 7.07
N LEU A 46 0.73 10.08 7.05
CA LEU A 46 -0.44 10.80 6.50
C LEU A 46 -0.79 12.10 7.26
N THR A 47 -0.13 12.36 8.39
CA THR A 47 -0.37 13.55 9.20
C THR A 47 0.14 14.82 8.52
N ASP A 48 1.17 14.70 7.67
CA ASP A 48 1.86 15.86 7.08
C ASP A 48 1.63 16.00 5.57
N GLN A 49 1.40 14.90 4.86
CA GLN A 49 1.21 14.92 3.40
C GLN A 49 -0.17 14.41 2.98
N LYS A 50 -0.91 15.29 2.28
CA LYS A 50 -2.26 15.07 1.71
C LYS A 50 -2.27 14.43 0.31
N LYS A 51 -1.12 14.16 -0.30
CA LYS A 51 -1.02 13.57 -1.65
C LYS A 51 -0.09 12.36 -1.65
N LEU A 52 -0.61 11.21 -2.09
CA LEU A 52 0.26 10.12 -2.55
C LEU A 52 0.39 10.27 -4.06
N ALA A 53 1.59 10.06 -4.62
CA ALA A 53 1.83 10.26 -6.05
C ALA A 53 1.02 9.30 -6.94
N ASN A 54 0.78 8.08 -6.47
CA ASN A 54 0.13 7.01 -7.22
C ASN A 54 -1.19 6.51 -6.59
N ALA A 55 -1.71 7.18 -5.56
CA ALA A 55 -2.95 6.79 -4.91
C ALA A 55 -3.67 7.99 -4.30
N ASP A 56 -4.99 7.89 -4.23
CA ASP A 56 -5.79 8.94 -3.60
C ASP A 56 -5.86 8.70 -2.09
N ILE A 57 -5.55 9.74 -1.31
CA ILE A 57 -5.54 9.65 0.15
C ILE A 57 -6.94 9.38 0.72
N ASP A 58 -7.98 9.90 0.06
CA ASP A 58 -9.36 9.73 0.50
C ASP A 58 -9.81 8.27 0.31
N ARG A 59 -9.31 7.62 -0.75
CA ARG A 59 -9.56 6.20 -1.01
C ARG A 59 -8.81 5.27 -0.06
N VAL A 60 -7.65 5.69 0.47
CA VAL A 60 -6.89 4.91 1.45
C VAL A 60 -7.41 5.12 2.88
N LYS A 61 -8.03 6.27 3.16
CA LYS A 61 -8.61 6.58 4.48
C LYS A 61 -9.96 5.89 4.76
N ARG A 62 -10.67 5.43 3.72
CA ARG A 62 -12.05 4.92 3.81
C ARG A 62 -12.16 3.47 4.27
#